data_AF-A0A7S4RIZ7-F1
#
_entry.id   AF-A0A7S4RIZ7-F1
#
_cell.length_a   1.000
_cell.length_b   1.000
_cell.length_c   1.000
_cell.angle_alpha   90.00
_cell.angle_beta   90.00
_cell.angle_gamma   90.00
#
_symmetry.space_group_name_H-M   'P 1'
#
loop_
_entity.id
_entity.type
_entity.pdbx_description
1 polymer ?
#
loop_
_entity_poly.entity_id
_entity_poly.type
_entity_poly.pdbx_seq_one_letter_code
_entity_poly.pdbx_strand_id
1 'polypeptide(L)'
;MMDYGTCIARNNSNRQTALELAAFVRVLVHEMSLEEFASVEAEVFTSIFALVHSTDNNKRLAGVAALDALISVASSDEEKKAIKFANNLGQSLRAPNCDYEFLAAVSQALGRMAMGASNVDYVEFEVTRALEWLRTERSDRRLAACLTLRELARNAPTTFYSKTNQSGYMGSNEFLDHIFPVLGDPQPIVRVCAADALSE
;
A
#
# COMPACT_ATOMS: atom_id res chain seq x y z
N MET A 1 -14.56 -24.29 -0.85
CA MET A 1 -13.62 -23.98 -1.95
C MET A 1 -14.17 -22.74 -2.63
N MET A 2 -13.56 -21.56 -2.43
CA MET A 2 -14.02 -20.32 -3.10
C MET A 2 -13.78 -20.49 -4.60
N ASP A 3 -14.80 -20.20 -5.40
CA ASP A 3 -14.70 -20.23 -6.86
C ASP A 3 -13.85 -19.05 -7.34
N TYR A 4 -12.74 -19.32 -8.02
CA TYR A 4 -11.81 -18.31 -8.54
C TYR A 4 -12.52 -17.24 -9.38
N GLY A 5 -13.56 -17.63 -10.13
CA GLY A 5 -14.38 -16.70 -10.91
C GLY A 5 -15.10 -15.67 -10.03
N THR A 6 -15.61 -16.10 -8.88
CA THR A 6 -16.29 -15.21 -7.93
C THR A 6 -15.34 -14.21 -7.28
N CYS A 7 -14.09 -14.60 -7.01
CA CYS A 7 -13.07 -13.70 -6.48
C CYS A 7 -12.74 -12.57 -7.46
N ILE A 8 -12.53 -12.90 -8.75
CA ILE A 8 -12.25 -11.90 -9.79
C ILE A 8 -13.45 -10.96 -9.98
N ALA A 9 -14.66 -11.51 -10.12
CA ALA A 9 -15.85 -10.72 -10.30
C ALA A 9 -16.04 -9.73 -9.15
N ARG A 10 -15.78 -10.18 -7.91
CA ARG A 10 -15.86 -9.32 -6.73
C ARG A 10 -14.77 -8.27 -6.68
N ASN A 11 -13.52 -8.59 -7.01
CA ASN A 11 -12.46 -7.59 -7.05
C ASN A 11 -12.78 -6.49 -8.08
N ASN A 12 -13.30 -6.87 -9.25
CA ASN A 12 -13.79 -5.93 -10.24
C ASN A 12 -14.95 -5.08 -9.73
N SER A 13 -15.91 -5.69 -9.02
CA SER A 13 -17.02 -4.97 -8.40
C SER A 13 -16.54 -3.98 -7.34
N ASN A 14 -15.64 -4.39 -6.45
CA ASN A 14 -15.04 -3.53 -5.43
C ASN A 14 -14.33 -2.34 -6.06
N ARG A 15 -13.54 -2.58 -7.11
CA ARG A 15 -12.84 -1.52 -7.84
C ARG A 15 -13.83 -0.55 -8.51
N GLN A 16 -14.88 -1.07 -9.14
CA GLN A 16 -15.90 -0.23 -9.78
C GLN A 16 -16.62 0.65 -8.74
N THR A 17 -17.09 0.07 -7.64
CA THR A 17 -17.75 0.81 -6.55
C THR A 17 -16.81 1.82 -5.89
N ALA A 18 -15.53 1.49 -5.73
CA ALA A 18 -14.53 2.43 -5.21
C ALA A 18 -14.32 3.63 -6.14
N LEU A 19 -14.33 3.42 -7.46
CA LEU A 19 -14.24 4.50 -8.44
C LEU A 19 -15.50 5.37 -8.46
N GLU A 20 -16.68 4.78 -8.29
CA GLU A 20 -17.95 5.50 -8.15
C GLU A 20 -17.95 6.36 -6.89
N LEU A 21 -17.48 5.81 -5.76
CA LEU A 21 -17.28 6.58 -4.53
C LEU A 21 -16.31 7.75 -4.76
N ALA A 22 -15.17 7.51 -5.39
CA ALA A 22 -14.21 8.57 -5.70
C ALA A 22 -14.79 9.65 -6.62
N ALA A 23 -15.59 9.27 -7.62
CA ALA A 23 -16.29 10.21 -8.48
C ALA A 23 -17.30 11.05 -7.68
N PHE A 24 -18.07 10.42 -6.78
CA PHE A 24 -19.01 11.13 -5.92
C PHE A 24 -18.30 12.11 -4.99
N VAL A 25 -17.22 11.70 -4.31
CA VAL A 25 -16.44 12.59 -3.44
C VAL A 25 -15.86 13.77 -4.22
N ARG A 26 -15.40 13.56 -5.46
CA ARG A 26 -14.95 14.68 -6.32
C ARG A 26 -16.05 15.69 -6.61
N VAL A 27 -17.30 15.26 -6.76
CA VAL A 27 -18.44 16.17 -6.92
C VAL A 27 -18.66 16.96 -5.64
N LEU A 28 -18.65 16.30 -4.48
CA LEU A 28 -18.83 16.96 -3.18
C LEU A 28 -17.79 18.05 -2.90
N VAL A 29 -16.52 17.84 -3.31
CA VAL A 29 -15.46 18.87 -3.20
C VAL A 29 -15.86 20.17 -3.88
N HIS A 30 -16.64 20.12 -4.97
CA HIS A 30 -17.04 21.29 -5.75
C HIS A 30 -18.40 21.86 -5.34
N GLU A 31 -19.28 21.02 -4.77
CA GLU A 31 -20.65 21.41 -4.42
C GLU A 31 -20.81 21.91 -2.98
N MET A 32 -19.85 21.61 -2.10
CA MET A 32 -19.92 21.94 -0.67
C MET A 32 -18.93 23.04 -0.29
N SER A 33 -19.19 23.72 0.83
CA SER A 33 -18.15 24.55 1.46
C SER A 33 -17.02 23.68 2.00
N LEU A 34 -15.82 24.26 2.19
CA LEU A 34 -14.66 23.54 2.70
C LEU A 34 -14.92 22.91 4.08
N GLU A 35 -15.65 23.61 4.96
CA GLU A 35 -15.96 23.14 6.32
C GLU A 35 -16.93 21.96 6.30
N GLU A 36 -18.00 22.04 5.50
CA GLU A 36 -18.95 20.95 5.35
C GLU A 36 -18.31 19.74 4.68
N PHE A 37 -17.50 19.94 3.63
CA PHE A 37 -16.77 18.88 2.97
C PHE A 37 -15.79 18.18 3.94
N ALA A 38 -15.06 18.93 4.75
CA ALA A 38 -14.14 18.37 5.74
C ALA A 38 -14.86 17.45 6.76
N SER A 39 -16.10 17.81 7.15
CA SER A 39 -16.92 16.97 8.03
C SER A 39 -17.34 15.66 7.36
N VAL A 40 -17.85 15.73 6.13
CA VAL A 40 -18.25 14.55 5.35
C VAL A 40 -17.05 13.66 5.05
N GLU A 41 -15.92 14.25 4.65
CA GLU A 41 -14.68 13.54 4.37
C GLU A 41 -14.17 12.77 5.60
N ALA A 42 -14.24 13.37 6.79
CA ALA A 42 -13.85 12.71 8.03
C ALA A 42 -14.74 11.49 8.33
N GLU A 43 -16.05 11.57 8.08
CA GLU A 43 -16.98 10.45 8.26
C GLU A 43 -16.73 9.32 7.24
N VAL A 44 -16.49 9.68 5.98
CA VAL A 44 -16.14 8.75 4.91
C VAL A 44 -14.84 8.00 5.25
N PHE A 45 -13.79 8.72 5.65
CA PHE A 45 -12.52 8.10 6.03
C PHE A 45 -12.68 7.19 7.25
N THR A 46 -13.43 7.61 8.27
CA THR A 46 -13.70 6.78 9.46
C THR A 46 -14.36 5.45 9.08
N SER A 47 -15.36 5.51 8.20
CA SER A 47 -16.09 4.32 7.73
C SER A 47 -15.18 3.39 6.93
N ILE A 48 -14.37 3.92 6.02
CA ILE A 48 -13.46 3.14 5.20
C ILE A 48 -12.36 2.50 6.05
N PHE A 49 -11.78 3.24 7.00
CA PHE A 49 -10.76 2.72 7.91
C PHE A 49 -11.29 1.57 8.76
N ALA A 50 -12.57 1.60 9.17
CA ALA A 50 -13.21 0.48 9.85
C ALA A 50 -13.35 -0.76 8.95
N LEU A 51 -13.59 -0.58 7.65
CA LEU A 51 -13.63 -1.69 6.69
C LEU A 51 -12.25 -2.33 6.52
N VAL A 52 -11.20 -1.53 6.34
CA VAL A 52 -9.80 -2.00 6.18
C VAL A 52 -9.33 -2.85 7.36
N HIS A 53 -9.74 -2.49 8.57
CA HIS A 53 -9.41 -3.19 9.81
C HIS A 53 -10.47 -4.23 10.24
N SER A 54 -11.45 -4.52 9.39
CA SER A 54 -12.42 -5.56 9.66
C SER A 54 -11.74 -6.93 9.79
N THR A 55 -12.39 -7.91 10.43
CA THR A 55 -11.94 -9.30 10.43
C THR A 55 -12.40 -10.08 9.19
N ASP A 56 -13.32 -9.51 8.41
CA ASP A 56 -13.84 -10.09 7.17
C ASP A 56 -12.96 -9.66 5.98
N ASN A 57 -12.22 -10.60 5.40
CA ASN A 57 -11.33 -10.35 4.25
C ASN A 57 -12.03 -9.60 3.10
N ASN A 58 -13.33 -9.85 2.91
CA ASN A 58 -14.09 -9.23 1.84
C ASN A 58 -14.28 -7.73 2.09
N LYS A 59 -14.60 -7.37 3.34
CA LYS A 59 -14.75 -5.98 3.78
C LYS A 59 -13.41 -5.26 3.77
N ARG A 60 -12.35 -5.94 4.21
CA ARG A 60 -11.00 -5.37 4.20
C ARG A 60 -10.53 -5.04 2.79
N LEU A 61 -10.70 -5.96 1.84
CA LEU A 61 -10.36 -5.73 0.42
C LEU A 61 -11.18 -4.59 -0.19
N ALA A 62 -12.48 -4.50 0.11
CA ALA A 62 -13.31 -3.38 -0.34
C ALA A 62 -12.84 -2.05 0.28
N GLY A 63 -12.47 -2.05 1.56
CA GLY A 63 -11.91 -0.88 2.24
C GLY A 63 -10.61 -0.41 1.61
N VAL A 64 -9.69 -1.33 1.27
CA VAL A 64 -8.44 -0.99 0.60
C VAL A 64 -8.71 -0.44 -0.80
N ALA A 65 -9.61 -1.06 -1.58
CA ALA A 65 -10.00 -0.53 -2.89
C ALA A 65 -10.58 0.89 -2.80
N ALA A 66 -11.39 1.17 -1.77
CA ALA A 66 -11.92 2.51 -1.51
C ALA A 66 -10.82 3.53 -1.16
N LEU A 67 -9.89 3.18 -0.26
CA LEU A 67 -8.72 4.04 0.03
C LEU A 67 -7.89 4.28 -1.22
N ASP A 68 -7.65 3.23 -1.99
CA ASP A 68 -6.90 3.27 -3.24
C ASP A 68 -7.52 4.28 -4.22
N ALA A 69 -8.83 4.22 -4.45
CA ALA A 69 -9.50 5.18 -5.34
C ALA A 69 -9.41 6.64 -4.82
N LEU A 70 -9.50 6.83 -3.50
CA LEU A 70 -9.50 8.16 -2.85
C LEU A 70 -8.12 8.84 -2.80
N ILE A 71 -7.01 8.11 -3.01
CA ILE A 71 -5.66 8.72 -3.09
C ILE A 71 -5.63 9.86 -4.13
N SER A 72 -6.34 9.69 -5.25
CA SER A 72 -6.36 10.66 -6.36
C SER A 72 -7.42 11.76 -6.24
N VAL A 73 -8.22 11.77 -5.17
CA VAL A 73 -9.31 12.73 -4.95
C VAL A 73 -8.80 13.87 -4.08
N ALA A 74 -9.08 15.12 -4.42
CA ALA A 74 -8.68 16.27 -3.62
C ALA A 74 -9.27 16.21 -2.19
N SER A 75 -8.46 16.57 -1.20
CA SER A 75 -8.83 16.59 0.22
C SER A 75 -9.15 17.99 0.71
N SER A 76 -9.88 18.10 1.82
CA SER A 76 -9.93 19.36 2.59
C SER A 76 -8.57 19.74 3.17
N ASP A 77 -7.75 18.71 3.45
CA ASP A 77 -6.38 18.82 3.95
C ASP A 77 -5.54 17.66 3.37
N GLU A 78 -4.77 17.97 2.32
CA GLU A 78 -4.05 16.96 1.53
C GLU A 78 -2.93 16.29 2.34
N GLU A 79 -2.22 17.06 3.17
CA GLU A 79 -1.15 16.55 4.03
C GLU A 79 -1.71 15.62 5.11
N LYS A 80 -2.79 16.02 5.80
CA LYS A 80 -3.43 15.15 6.79
C LYS A 80 -4.01 13.89 6.16
N LYS A 81 -4.57 13.97 4.95
CA LYS A 81 -5.06 12.77 4.23
C LYS A 81 -3.91 11.81 3.96
N ALA A 82 -2.81 12.29 3.39
CA ALA A 82 -1.63 11.47 3.12
C ALA A 82 -1.12 10.78 4.39
N ILE A 83 -0.97 11.52 5.50
CA ILE A 83 -0.51 10.95 6.79
C ILE A 83 -1.50 9.88 7.29
N LYS A 84 -2.80 10.14 7.27
CA LYS A 84 -3.82 9.17 7.72
C LYS A 84 -3.79 7.90 6.88
N PHE A 85 -3.70 8.03 5.56
CA PHE A 85 -3.72 6.89 4.64
C PHE A 85 -2.46 6.03 4.80
N ALA A 86 -1.27 6.65 4.88
CA ALA A 86 0.00 5.97 5.09
C ALA A 86 0.00 5.19 6.41
N ASN A 87 -0.48 5.81 7.49
CA ASN A 87 -0.58 5.16 8.80
C ASN A 87 -1.55 3.97 8.77
N ASN A 88 -2.71 4.12 8.13
CA ASN A 88 -3.74 3.09 8.06
C ASN A 88 -3.29 1.87 7.24
N LEU A 89 -2.74 2.10 6.05
CA LEU A 89 -2.21 1.06 5.17
C LEU A 89 -0.97 0.40 5.78
N GLY A 90 -0.05 1.17 6.37
CA GLY A 90 1.13 0.65 7.06
C GLY A 90 0.79 -0.21 8.29
N GLN A 91 -0.25 0.15 9.04
CA GLN A 91 -0.78 -0.71 10.12
C GLN A 91 -1.41 -1.99 9.57
N SER A 92 -2.09 -1.92 8.42
CA SER A 92 -2.73 -3.07 7.77
C SER A 92 -1.73 -4.15 7.34
N LEU A 93 -0.52 -3.77 6.91
CA LEU A 93 0.56 -4.72 6.61
C LEU A 93 1.03 -5.52 7.84
N ARG A 94 0.82 -4.98 9.06
CA ARG A 94 1.20 -5.63 10.33
C ARG A 94 0.09 -6.49 10.92
N ALA A 95 -1.09 -6.51 10.32
CA ALA A 95 -2.21 -7.26 10.85
C ALA A 95 -1.92 -8.78 10.80
N PRO A 96 -2.40 -9.55 11.79
CA PRO A 96 -2.25 -11.00 11.79
C PRO A 96 -3.08 -11.62 10.65
N ASN A 97 -2.62 -12.76 10.12
CA ASN A 97 -3.33 -13.57 9.14
C ASN A 97 -3.70 -12.83 7.83
N CYS A 98 -2.82 -11.94 7.35
CA CYS A 98 -3.00 -11.31 6.05
C CYS A 98 -2.74 -12.31 4.92
N ASP A 99 -3.71 -12.44 4.02
CA ASP A 99 -3.53 -13.18 2.78
C ASP A 99 -2.77 -12.35 1.73
N TYR A 100 -2.28 -13.04 0.70
CA TYR A 100 -1.52 -12.41 -0.38
C TYR A 100 -2.34 -11.33 -1.09
N GLU A 101 -3.64 -11.57 -1.34
CA GLU A 101 -4.51 -10.63 -2.05
C GLU A 101 -4.63 -9.31 -1.29
N PHE A 102 -4.82 -9.36 0.03
CA PHE A 102 -4.88 -8.16 0.86
C PHE A 102 -3.54 -7.43 0.93
N LEU A 103 -2.43 -8.16 1.15
CA LEU A 103 -1.10 -7.54 1.18
C LEU A 103 -0.76 -6.87 -0.15
N ALA A 104 -1.05 -7.51 -1.27
CA ALA A 104 -0.81 -6.95 -2.60
C ALA A 104 -1.62 -5.67 -2.83
N ALA A 105 -2.91 -5.67 -2.47
CA ALA A 105 -3.76 -4.48 -2.59
C ALA A 105 -3.26 -3.32 -1.71
N VAL A 106 -2.84 -3.60 -0.48
CA VAL A 106 -2.30 -2.58 0.44
C VAL A 106 -0.96 -2.02 -0.08
N SER A 107 -0.05 -2.88 -0.54
CA SER A 107 1.23 -2.44 -1.09
C SER A 107 1.05 -1.62 -2.36
N GLN A 108 0.10 -1.97 -3.23
CA GLN A 108 -0.25 -1.16 -4.41
C GLN A 108 -0.74 0.24 -4.03
N ALA A 109 -1.61 0.34 -3.02
CA ALA A 109 -2.08 1.62 -2.52
C ALA A 109 -0.92 2.46 -1.94
N LEU A 110 -0.04 1.85 -1.15
CA LEU A 110 1.17 2.51 -0.62
C LEU A 110 2.11 3.00 -1.73
N GLY A 111 2.29 2.20 -2.78
CA GLY A 111 3.07 2.57 -3.95
C GLY A 111 2.46 3.75 -4.70
N ARG A 112 1.14 3.78 -4.88
CA ARG A 112 0.48 4.93 -5.54
C ARG A 112 0.61 6.22 -4.72
N MET A 113 0.66 6.13 -3.38
CA MET A 113 0.98 7.29 -2.54
C MET A 113 2.43 7.78 -2.69
N ALA A 114 3.36 6.90 -3.09
CA ALA A 114 4.76 7.27 -3.31
C ALA A 114 4.97 8.12 -4.58
N MET A 115 3.99 8.16 -5.49
CA MET A 115 4.09 8.98 -6.69
C MET A 115 4.18 10.46 -6.33
N GLY A 116 5.07 11.19 -7.02
CA GLY A 116 5.24 12.63 -6.86
C GLY A 116 6.52 13.01 -6.11
N ALA A 117 7.16 14.10 -6.57
CA ALA A 117 8.47 14.52 -6.07
C ALA A 117 8.46 15.03 -4.61
N SER A 118 7.29 15.36 -4.05
CA SER A 118 7.14 15.82 -2.66
C SER A 118 7.10 14.70 -1.62
N ASN A 119 6.98 13.44 -2.05
CA ASN A 119 6.78 12.30 -1.15
C ASN A 119 8.09 11.58 -0.79
N VAL A 120 9.23 12.26 -0.93
CA VAL A 120 10.57 11.68 -0.71
C VAL A 120 10.70 11.07 0.68
N ASP A 121 10.39 11.83 1.73
CA ASP A 121 10.50 11.39 3.12
C ASP A 121 9.62 10.16 3.41
N TYR A 122 8.42 10.12 2.82
CA TYR A 122 7.52 8.98 2.92
C TYR A 122 8.12 7.73 2.26
N VAL A 123 8.67 7.86 1.05
CA VAL A 123 9.31 6.73 0.35
C VAL A 123 10.52 6.23 1.12
N GLU A 124 11.38 7.13 1.61
CA GLU A 124 12.56 6.74 2.39
C GLU A 124 12.20 6.01 3.68
N PHE A 125 11.15 6.48 4.38
CA PHE A 125 10.62 5.81 5.56
C PHE A 125 10.08 4.41 5.24
N GLU A 126 9.28 4.28 4.18
CA GLU A 126 8.69 3.01 3.76
C GLU A 126 9.74 2.00 3.28
N VAL A 127 10.76 2.44 2.52
CA VAL A 127 11.90 1.61 2.11
C VAL A 127 12.65 1.11 3.35
N THR A 128 13.01 2.00 4.27
CA THR A 128 13.74 1.63 5.49
C THR A 128 12.98 0.58 6.29
N ARG A 129 11.67 0.81 6.49
CA ARG A 129 10.79 -0.15 7.20
C ARG A 129 10.72 -1.50 6.50
N ALA A 130 10.60 -1.53 5.18
CA ALA A 130 10.51 -2.76 4.42
C ALA A 130 11.84 -3.55 4.46
N LEU A 131 12.98 -2.87 4.37
CA LEU A 131 14.31 -3.48 4.51
C LEU A 131 14.49 -4.12 5.90
N GLU A 132 14.03 -3.47 6.97
CA GLU A 132 14.03 -4.07 8.32
C GLU A 132 13.19 -5.35 8.38
N TRP A 133 12.07 -5.41 7.66
CA TRP A 133 11.20 -6.59 7.63
C TRP A 133 11.80 -7.76 6.86
N LEU A 134 12.58 -7.50 5.80
CA LEU A 134 13.31 -8.56 5.08
C LEU A 134 14.29 -9.31 5.99
N ARG A 135 14.88 -8.61 6.96
CA ARG A 135 15.84 -9.16 7.94
C ARG A 135 15.18 -10.05 9.01
N THR A 136 13.86 -10.04 9.13
CA THR A 136 13.16 -10.87 10.12
C THR A 136 13.05 -12.32 9.64
N GLU A 137 12.92 -13.30 10.55
CA GLU A 137 12.68 -14.71 10.18
C GLU A 137 11.22 -15.02 9.80
N ARG A 138 10.38 -13.98 9.74
CA ARG A 138 8.95 -14.09 9.54
C ARG A 138 8.61 -13.97 8.06
N SER A 139 8.26 -15.09 7.42
CA SER A 139 7.88 -15.12 6.00
C SER A 139 6.71 -14.19 5.66
N ASP A 140 5.77 -13.96 6.59
CA ASP A 140 4.66 -13.02 6.41
C ASP A 140 5.15 -11.56 6.31
N ARG A 141 6.14 -11.18 7.12
CA ARG A 141 6.76 -9.84 7.06
C ARG A 141 7.63 -9.69 5.82
N ARG A 142 8.39 -10.72 5.46
CA ARG A 142 9.19 -10.74 4.22
C ARG A 142 8.28 -10.59 3.00
N LEU A 143 7.13 -11.26 2.97
CA LEU A 143 6.15 -11.13 1.89
C LEU A 143 5.65 -9.68 1.74
N ALA A 144 5.19 -9.08 2.84
CA ALA A 144 4.71 -7.70 2.85
C ALA A 144 5.80 -6.70 2.44
N ALA A 145 7.04 -6.94 2.88
CA ALA A 145 8.19 -6.13 2.49
C ALA A 145 8.52 -6.25 1.00
N CYS A 146 8.55 -7.46 0.43
CA CYS A 146 8.81 -7.67 -1.00
C CYS A 146 7.78 -6.95 -1.86
N LEU A 147 6.49 -7.10 -1.53
CA LEU A 147 5.41 -6.41 -2.24
C LEU A 147 5.53 -4.89 -2.14
N THR A 148 5.83 -4.36 -0.95
CA THR A 148 5.96 -2.92 -0.75
C THR A 148 7.17 -2.36 -1.51
N LEU A 149 8.34 -3.02 -1.43
CA LEU A 149 9.55 -2.60 -2.15
C LEU A 149 9.34 -2.59 -3.67
N ARG A 150 8.68 -3.63 -4.22
CA ARG A 150 8.30 -3.70 -5.63
C ARG A 150 7.47 -2.48 -6.05
N GLU A 151 6.42 -2.17 -5.29
CA GLU A 151 5.52 -1.05 -5.61
C GLU A 151 6.22 0.30 -5.44
N LEU A 152 7.13 0.47 -4.47
CA LEU A 152 7.92 1.70 -4.32
C LEU A 152 8.92 1.89 -5.45
N ALA A 153 9.63 0.82 -5.85
CA ALA A 153 10.56 0.86 -6.99
C ALA A 153 9.84 1.29 -8.27
N ARG A 154 8.65 0.73 -8.50
CA ARG A 154 7.83 1.04 -9.68
C ARG A 154 7.25 2.46 -9.70
N ASN A 155 6.77 2.95 -8.56
CA ASN A 155 6.05 4.23 -8.48
C ASN A 155 6.96 5.44 -8.17
N ALA A 156 8.12 5.21 -7.53
CA ALA A 156 9.08 6.24 -7.15
C ALA A 156 10.54 5.81 -7.37
N PRO A 157 10.93 5.43 -8.61
CA PRO A 157 12.22 4.80 -8.89
C PRO A 157 13.41 5.66 -8.47
N THR A 158 13.39 6.96 -8.78
CA THR A 158 14.51 7.87 -8.46
C THR A 158 14.78 7.92 -6.96
N THR A 159 13.75 8.09 -6.14
CA THR A 159 13.88 8.14 -4.67
C THR A 159 14.26 6.78 -4.11
N PHE A 160 13.64 5.71 -4.62
CA PHE A 160 13.94 4.33 -4.23
C PHE A 160 15.43 4.00 -4.42
N TYR A 161 15.96 4.15 -5.64
CA TYR A 161 17.36 3.84 -5.92
C TYR A 161 18.33 4.78 -5.21
N SER A 162 17.96 6.05 -5.05
CA SER A 162 18.73 6.99 -4.25
C SER A 162 18.87 6.47 -2.81
N LYS A 163 17.78 6.07 -2.16
CA LYS A 163 17.80 5.57 -0.78
C LYS A 163 18.55 4.25 -0.63
N THR A 164 18.36 3.30 -1.56
CA THR A 164 18.97 1.96 -1.46
C THR A 164 20.47 1.95 -1.79
N ASN A 165 20.94 2.89 -2.61
CA ASN A 165 22.36 3.02 -2.97
C ASN A 165 23.17 3.83 -1.95
N GLN A 166 22.53 4.70 -1.16
CA GLN A 166 23.22 5.56 -0.19
C GLN A 166 23.69 4.85 1.08
N SER A 167 23.16 3.66 1.39
CA SER A 167 23.30 3.04 2.72
C SER A 167 24.13 1.76 2.78
N GLY A 168 24.74 1.30 1.68
CA GLY A 168 25.56 0.09 1.70
C GLY A 168 27.00 0.31 2.14
N TYR A 169 27.56 -0.69 2.81
CA TYR A 169 28.96 -0.70 3.24
C TYR A 169 29.86 -0.92 2.01
N MET A 170 30.88 -0.08 1.82
CA MET A 170 31.81 -0.18 0.68
C MET A 170 31.15 -0.13 -0.71
N GLY A 171 30.03 0.60 -0.85
CA GLY A 171 29.35 0.77 -2.14
C GLY A 171 28.41 -0.37 -2.53
N SER A 172 28.03 -1.24 -1.58
CA SER A 172 26.94 -2.20 -1.78
C SER A 172 25.59 -1.49 -1.87
N ASN A 173 24.57 -2.16 -2.40
CA ASN A 173 23.20 -1.68 -2.39
C ASN A 173 22.47 -2.41 -1.25
N GLU A 174 21.98 -1.65 -0.27
CA GLU A 174 21.36 -2.19 0.96
C GLU A 174 20.14 -3.08 0.63
N PHE A 175 19.41 -2.74 -0.43
CA PHE A 175 18.31 -3.57 -0.91
C PHE A 175 18.80 -4.92 -1.45
N LEU A 176 19.89 -4.98 -2.23
CA LEU A 176 20.45 -6.23 -2.72
C LEU A 176 20.94 -7.13 -1.58
N ASP A 177 21.62 -6.54 -0.59
CA ASP A 177 22.13 -7.25 0.58
C ASP A 177 21.00 -7.91 1.39
N HIS A 178 19.82 -7.30 1.41
CA HIS A 178 18.66 -7.78 2.17
C HIS A 178 17.69 -8.64 1.36
N ILE A 179 17.55 -8.45 0.04
CA ILE A 179 16.61 -9.22 -0.79
C ILE A 179 17.18 -10.57 -1.22
N PHE A 180 18.50 -10.71 -1.44
CA PHE A 180 19.10 -11.98 -1.88
C PHE A 180 18.87 -13.15 -0.90
N PRO A 181 19.01 -12.98 0.43
CA PRO A 181 18.67 -14.05 1.38
C PRO A 181 17.20 -14.48 1.29
N VAL A 182 16.30 -13.56 0.92
CA VAL A 182 14.85 -13.81 0.85
C VAL A 182 14.47 -14.66 -0.37
N LEU A 183 15.31 -14.72 -1.41
CA LEU A 183 15.14 -15.69 -2.51
C LEU A 183 15.22 -17.14 -2.05
N GLY A 184 15.79 -17.40 -0.86
CA GLY A 184 15.83 -18.71 -0.22
C GLY A 184 14.72 -18.96 0.81
N ASP A 185 13.72 -18.08 0.94
CA ASP A 185 12.67 -18.19 1.97
C ASP A 185 11.92 -19.53 1.85
N PRO A 186 11.53 -20.20 2.96
CA PRO A 186 10.77 -21.44 2.92
C PRO A 186 9.45 -21.32 2.14
N GLN A 187 8.80 -20.15 2.15
CA GLN A 187 7.52 -19.92 1.47
C GLN A 187 7.74 -19.61 -0.03
N PRO A 188 7.18 -20.41 -0.96
CA PRO A 188 7.35 -20.18 -2.40
C PRO A 188 6.88 -18.81 -2.87
N ILE A 189 5.76 -18.32 -2.32
CA ILE A 189 5.20 -17.02 -2.70
C ILE A 189 6.15 -15.86 -2.36
N VAL A 190 6.89 -15.96 -1.25
CA VAL A 190 7.89 -14.97 -0.84
C VAL A 190 9.03 -14.94 -1.84
N ARG A 191 9.52 -16.10 -2.27
CA ARG A 191 10.60 -16.20 -3.27
C ARG A 191 10.22 -15.56 -4.61
N VAL A 192 8.99 -15.80 -5.06
CA VAL A 192 8.46 -15.18 -6.29
C VAL A 192 8.37 -13.66 -6.14
N CYS A 193 7.77 -13.18 -5.04
CA CYS A 193 7.63 -11.74 -4.82
C CYS A 193 9.00 -11.04 -4.64
N ALA A 194 9.99 -11.72 -4.06
CA ALA A 194 11.35 -11.21 -3.95
C ALA A 194 12.03 -11.12 -5.32
N ALA A 195 11.83 -12.11 -6.19
CA ALA A 195 12.32 -12.07 -7.57
C ALA A 195 11.64 -10.96 -8.38
N ASP A 196 10.33 -10.77 -8.22
CA ASP A 196 9.58 -9.67 -8.85
C ASP A 196 10.13 -8.32 -8.38
N ALA A 197 10.32 -8.13 -7.06
CA ALA A 197 10.88 -6.90 -6.50
C ALA A 197 12.30 -6.60 -6.99
N LEU A 198 13.11 -7.63 -7.28
CA LEU A 198 14.45 -7.48 -7.84
C LEU A 198 14.43 -7.10 -9.33
N SER A 199 13.33 -7.37 -10.03
CA SER A 199 13.20 -7.12 -11.47
C SER A 199 12.75 -5.69 -11.82
N GLU A 200 12.22 -4.95 -10.84
CA GLU A 200 11.81 -3.55 -10.99
C GLU A 200 13.00 -2.58 -10.97
#